data_AF-A0A9P9BSF1-F1
#
_entry.id   AF-A0A9P9BSF1-F1
#
_cell.length_a   1.000
_cell.length_b   1.000
_cell.length_c   1.000
_cell.angle_alpha   90.00
_cell.angle_beta   90.00
_cell.angle_gamma   90.00
#
_symmetry.space_group_name_H-M   'P 1'
#
loop_
_entity.id
_entity.type
_entity.pdbx_description
1 polymer ?
#
loop_
_entity_poly.entity_id
_entity_poly.type
_entity_poly.pdbx_seq_one_letter_code
_entity_poly.pdbx_strand_id
1 'polypeptide(L)'
;RKYGIWLPPSYDPTVPNPVILAFHGGGGNSTMQEPVSELHRPEFNRRGYIAVYPESTEEYAGRMWEVSPAIALRGVDDMGYVAALLEHIKQELCVDETRIYATGMSQGGGMANMLACHPVLSTQIAAFAAVSGSYFYNGDPHCHPRDDILPCKPGRKGIPIMAFHGAGDETIRYGGGLAEKHYACTPALDYWAAEWARRNG
;
A
#
# COMPACT_ATOMS: atom_id res chain seq x y z
N ARG A 1 8.32 -12.87 -7.97
CA ARG A 1 7.05 -12.42 -8.56
C ARG A 1 7.34 -11.37 -9.63
N LYS A 2 6.37 -11.02 -10.48
CA LYS A 2 6.54 -9.98 -11.51
C LYS A 2 6.35 -8.58 -10.90
N TYR A 3 6.87 -7.56 -11.57
CA TYR A 3 6.57 -6.17 -11.29
C TYR A 3 6.76 -5.35 -12.58
N GLY A 4 6.01 -4.27 -12.73
CA GLY A 4 6.25 -3.25 -13.74
C GLY A 4 7.23 -2.21 -13.21
N ILE A 5 8.04 -1.62 -14.09
CA ILE A 5 8.92 -0.51 -13.73
C ILE A 5 8.94 0.50 -14.87
N TRP A 6 8.89 1.77 -14.49
CA TRP A 6 9.05 2.88 -15.40
C TRP A 6 10.14 3.81 -14.89
N LEU A 7 11.11 4.08 -15.75
CA LEU A 7 12.18 5.02 -15.50
C LEU A 7 11.81 6.36 -16.14
N PRO A 8 11.91 7.49 -15.41
CA PRO A 8 11.64 8.80 -15.99
C PRO A 8 12.64 9.14 -17.10
N PRO A 9 12.27 9.99 -18.07
CA PRO A 9 13.21 10.50 -19.06
C PRO A 9 14.43 11.21 -18.46
N SER A 10 14.30 11.70 -17.21
CA SER A 10 15.37 12.31 -16.43
C SER A 10 16.21 11.32 -15.62
N TYR A 11 15.98 10.01 -15.74
CA TYR A 11 16.71 9.00 -14.98
C TYR A 11 18.20 9.03 -15.34
N ASP A 12 19.03 9.17 -14.31
CA ASP A 12 20.48 9.07 -14.39
C ASP A 12 20.95 7.95 -13.46
N PRO A 13 21.60 6.89 -13.97
CA PRO A 13 22.06 5.77 -13.15
C PRO A 13 23.23 6.13 -12.21
N THR A 14 23.76 7.36 -12.27
CA THR A 14 24.84 7.85 -11.41
C THR A 14 24.36 8.79 -10.30
N VAL A 15 23.09 9.18 -10.32
CA VAL A 15 22.48 10.08 -9.33
C VAL A 15 21.41 9.32 -8.54
N PRO A 16 21.32 9.49 -7.21
CA PRO A 16 20.23 8.85 -6.44
C PRO A 16 18.83 9.34 -6.86
N ASN A 17 18.02 8.43 -7.40
CA ASN A 17 16.67 8.70 -7.89
C ASN A 17 15.61 8.28 -6.86
N PRO A 18 14.57 9.09 -6.62
CA PRO A 18 13.50 8.72 -5.70
C PRO A 18 12.58 7.65 -6.31
N VAL A 19 11.92 6.85 -5.48
CA VAL A 19 11.11 5.69 -5.92
C VAL A 19 9.70 5.78 -5.37
N ILE A 20 8.70 5.44 -6.17
CA ILE A 20 7.31 5.24 -5.72
C ILE A 20 6.89 3.80 -6.04
N LEU A 21 6.57 3.03 -5.01
CA LEU A 21 5.87 1.74 -5.12
C LEU A 21 4.36 1.99 -5.26
N ALA A 22 3.75 1.57 -6.36
CA ALA A 22 2.33 1.74 -6.67
C ALA A 22 1.62 0.38 -6.74
N PHE A 23 0.85 0.05 -5.70
CA PHE A 23 0.18 -1.23 -5.54
C PHE A 23 -1.20 -1.25 -6.19
N HIS A 24 -1.51 -2.32 -6.90
CA HIS A 24 -2.81 -2.51 -7.54
C HIS A 24 -3.93 -2.85 -6.54
N GLY A 25 -5.18 -2.53 -6.89
CA GLY A 25 -6.36 -3.03 -6.18
C GLY A 25 -6.57 -4.54 -6.37
N GLY A 26 -7.52 -5.13 -5.64
CA GLY A 26 -7.84 -6.56 -5.80
C GLY A 26 -8.26 -6.93 -7.22
N GLY A 27 -7.76 -8.07 -7.72
CA GLY A 27 -7.99 -8.54 -9.09
C GLY A 27 -7.16 -7.81 -10.15
N GLY A 28 -6.43 -6.75 -9.78
CA GLY A 28 -5.56 -6.00 -10.68
C GLY A 28 -4.20 -6.66 -10.93
N ASN A 29 -3.33 -5.98 -11.65
CA ASN A 29 -1.94 -6.36 -11.86
C ASN A 29 -1.09 -5.11 -12.10
N SER A 30 0.21 -5.30 -12.35
CA SER A 30 1.17 -4.23 -12.62
C SER A 30 0.71 -3.29 -13.76
N THR A 31 0.39 -3.85 -14.93
CA THR A 31 -0.06 -3.09 -16.12
C THR A 31 -1.39 -2.38 -15.91
N MET A 32 -2.31 -2.96 -15.14
CA MET A 32 -3.59 -2.32 -14.82
C MET A 32 -3.45 -1.15 -13.85
N GLN A 33 -2.43 -1.16 -12.99
CA GLN A 33 -2.21 -0.08 -12.02
C GLN A 33 -1.55 1.15 -12.64
N GLU A 34 -0.78 0.99 -13.71
CA GLU A 34 -0.15 2.09 -14.43
C GLU A 34 -1.12 3.21 -14.86
N PRO A 35 -2.24 2.93 -15.56
CA PRO A 35 -3.22 3.96 -15.92
C PRO A 35 -4.07 4.43 -14.73
N VAL A 36 -4.11 3.69 -13.61
CA VAL A 36 -4.83 4.11 -12.40
C VAL A 36 -4.05 5.19 -11.64
N SER A 37 -2.73 5.05 -11.53
CA SER A 37 -1.90 6.03 -10.82
C SER A 37 -1.34 7.12 -11.73
N GLU A 38 -1.19 6.85 -13.02
CA GLU A 38 -0.54 7.70 -14.02
C GLU A 38 0.89 8.17 -13.65
N LEU A 39 1.54 7.52 -12.68
CA LEU A 39 2.88 7.91 -12.20
C LEU A 39 3.99 7.69 -13.24
N HIS A 40 3.71 6.90 -14.28
CA HIS A 40 4.59 6.73 -15.44
C HIS A 40 4.49 7.90 -16.43
N ARG A 41 3.56 8.84 -16.23
CA ARG A 41 3.36 9.97 -17.15
C ARG A 41 4.22 11.16 -16.74
N PRO A 42 5.05 11.72 -17.64
CA PRO A 42 5.90 12.87 -17.33
C PRO A 42 5.14 14.09 -16.78
N GLU A 43 3.88 14.28 -17.18
CA GLU A 43 3.05 15.40 -16.75
C GLU A 43 2.79 15.38 -15.24
N PHE A 44 2.65 14.17 -14.66
CA PHE A 44 2.39 13.93 -13.24
C PHE A 44 3.67 13.56 -12.47
N ASN A 45 4.72 13.13 -13.15
CA ASN A 45 6.00 12.75 -12.58
C ASN A 45 7.14 13.71 -12.95
N ARG A 46 6.92 15.00 -12.70
CA ARG A 46 7.88 16.07 -13.04
C ARG A 46 9.15 16.07 -12.19
N ARG A 47 9.14 15.33 -11.08
CA ARG A 47 10.27 15.24 -10.14
C ARG A 47 11.16 14.02 -10.41
N GLY A 48 10.87 13.24 -11.46
CA GLY A 48 11.73 12.14 -11.88
C GLY A 48 11.74 10.97 -10.89
N TYR A 49 10.58 10.56 -10.39
CA TYR A 49 10.45 9.34 -9.60
C TYR A 49 10.53 8.10 -10.50
N ILE A 50 11.26 7.08 -10.07
CA ILE A 50 11.11 5.73 -10.60
C ILE A 50 9.77 5.19 -10.10
N ALA A 51 8.87 4.83 -11.02
CA ALA A 51 7.59 4.24 -10.67
C ALA A 51 7.68 2.72 -10.77
N VAL A 52 7.39 2.04 -9.68
CA VAL A 52 7.44 0.58 -9.56
C VAL A 52 6.03 0.09 -9.29
N TYR A 53 5.60 -0.94 -10.00
CA TYR A 53 4.25 -1.50 -9.95
C TYR A 53 4.33 -2.97 -9.53
N PRO A 54 4.40 -3.27 -8.22
CA PRO A 54 4.49 -4.65 -7.72
C PRO A 54 3.23 -5.46 -8.09
N GLU A 55 3.40 -6.77 -8.31
CA GLU A 55 2.30 -7.68 -8.62
C GLU A 55 2.16 -8.74 -7.52
N SER A 56 0.94 -8.90 -7.00
CA SER A 56 0.63 -9.92 -5.99
C SER A 56 0.69 -11.34 -6.59
N THR A 57 0.55 -12.37 -5.75
CA THR A 57 0.30 -13.73 -6.26
C THR A 57 -1.09 -13.83 -6.89
N GLU A 58 -1.24 -14.77 -7.82
CA GLU A 58 -2.54 -15.18 -8.33
C GLU A 58 -3.22 -16.07 -7.27
N GLU A 59 -4.41 -15.69 -6.83
CA GLU A 59 -5.20 -16.40 -5.83
C GLU A 59 -6.58 -16.78 -6.41
N TYR A 60 -7.42 -17.44 -5.60
CA TYR A 60 -8.71 -17.99 -6.07
C TYR A 60 -9.68 -16.93 -6.64
N ALA A 61 -9.56 -15.68 -6.20
CA ALA A 61 -10.38 -14.55 -6.62
C ALA A 61 -9.62 -13.60 -7.58
N GLY A 62 -8.53 -14.09 -8.18
CA GLY A 62 -7.59 -13.29 -8.95
C GLY A 62 -6.37 -12.87 -8.14
N ARG A 63 -5.62 -11.91 -8.65
CA ARG A 63 -4.47 -11.33 -7.95
C ARG A 63 -4.88 -10.50 -6.74
N MET A 64 -4.60 -11.00 -5.55
CA MET A 64 -4.99 -10.38 -4.29
C MET A 64 -3.79 -10.25 -3.36
N TRP A 65 -3.82 -9.21 -2.52
CA TRP A 65 -2.82 -9.00 -1.48
C TRP A 65 -3.25 -9.66 -0.16
N GLU A 66 -2.28 -10.00 0.68
CA GLU A 66 -2.40 -10.54 2.04
C GLU A 66 -3.13 -9.58 3.00
N VAL A 67 -3.36 -8.33 2.57
CA VAL A 67 -4.28 -7.39 3.24
C VAL A 67 -5.63 -8.05 3.52
N SER A 68 -6.13 -8.87 2.59
CA SER A 68 -7.34 -9.66 2.80
C SER A 68 -7.07 -10.82 3.77
N PRO A 69 -7.83 -10.96 4.88
CA PRO A 69 -7.67 -12.08 5.82
C PRO A 69 -7.77 -13.47 5.15
N ALA A 70 -8.67 -13.61 4.17
CA ALA A 70 -8.82 -14.86 3.42
C ALA A 70 -7.56 -15.21 2.59
N ILE A 71 -6.81 -14.20 2.16
CA ILE A 71 -5.55 -14.36 1.44
C ILE A 71 -4.40 -14.60 2.42
N ALA A 72 -4.34 -13.85 3.52
CA ALA A 72 -3.36 -14.06 4.58
C ALA A 72 -3.39 -15.50 5.13
N LEU A 73 -4.59 -16.08 5.31
CA LEU A 73 -4.76 -17.46 5.77
C LEU A 73 -4.17 -18.53 4.83
N ARG A 74 -3.84 -18.16 3.60
CA ARG A 74 -3.20 -19.05 2.60
C ARG A 74 -1.67 -19.01 2.68
N GLY A 75 -1.10 -18.20 3.57
CA GLY A 75 0.35 -18.11 3.76
C GLY A 75 1.07 -17.31 2.67
N VAL A 76 0.35 -16.41 1.97
CA VAL A 76 0.99 -15.42 1.10
C VAL A 76 1.83 -14.48 1.98
N ASP A 77 3.06 -14.23 1.57
CA ASP A 77 3.99 -13.31 2.24
C ASP A 77 4.27 -12.11 1.31
N ASP A 78 3.41 -11.09 1.36
CA ASP A 78 3.61 -9.88 0.56
C ASP A 78 4.63 -8.92 1.19
N MET A 79 4.72 -8.86 2.52
CA MET A 79 5.76 -8.08 3.21
C MET A 79 7.17 -8.57 2.84
N GLY A 80 7.42 -9.88 2.88
CA GLY A 80 8.70 -10.48 2.47
C GLY A 80 8.99 -10.26 0.99
N TYR A 81 7.97 -10.34 0.13
CA TYR A 81 8.11 -9.98 -1.29
C TYR A 81 8.50 -8.51 -1.48
N VAL A 82 7.83 -7.57 -0.82
CA VAL A 82 8.14 -6.13 -0.96
C VAL A 82 9.54 -5.82 -0.43
N ALA A 83 9.96 -6.46 0.67
CA ALA A 83 11.32 -6.35 1.17
C ALA A 83 12.35 -6.82 0.14
N ALA A 84 12.15 -8.00 -0.45
CA ALA A 84 13.03 -8.53 -1.48
C ALA A 84 13.04 -7.67 -2.76
N LEU A 85 11.89 -7.11 -3.14
CA LEU A 85 11.76 -6.22 -4.30
C LEU A 85 12.52 -4.90 -4.09
N LEU A 86 12.42 -4.30 -2.91
CA LEU A 86 13.16 -3.08 -2.57
C LEU A 86 14.68 -3.32 -2.66
N GLU A 87 15.16 -4.41 -2.06
CA GLU A 87 16.58 -4.77 -2.13
C GLU A 87 17.05 -5.03 -3.56
N HIS A 88 16.25 -5.73 -4.36
CA HIS A 88 16.55 -5.94 -5.77
C HIS A 88 16.64 -4.62 -6.55
N ILE A 89 15.70 -3.69 -6.36
CA ILE A 89 15.71 -2.41 -7.07
C ILE A 89 16.91 -1.55 -6.66
N LYS A 90 17.31 -1.55 -5.39
CA LYS A 90 18.51 -0.85 -4.91
C LYS A 90 19.82 -1.44 -5.48
N GLN A 91 19.83 -2.73 -5.82
CA GLN A 91 20.98 -3.38 -6.45
C GLN A 91 21.09 -3.04 -7.93
N GLU A 92 19.96 -2.91 -8.62
CA GLU A 92 19.92 -2.67 -10.07
C GLU A 92 19.98 -1.18 -10.45
N LEU A 93 19.53 -0.28 -9.57
CA LEU A 93 19.38 1.16 -9.87
C LEU A 93 20.00 2.04 -8.78
N CYS A 94 20.42 3.25 -9.15
CA CYS A 94 20.88 4.25 -8.18
C CYS A 94 19.66 4.90 -7.50
N VAL A 95 19.25 4.35 -6.36
CA VAL A 95 18.07 4.76 -5.58
C VAL A 95 18.45 5.73 -4.47
N ASP A 96 17.65 6.78 -4.32
CA ASP A 96 17.64 7.60 -3.11
C ASP A 96 16.80 6.92 -2.03
N GLU A 97 17.47 6.21 -1.12
CA GLU A 97 16.83 5.45 -0.04
C GLU A 97 16.08 6.34 0.96
N THR A 98 16.35 7.65 0.99
CA THR A 98 15.61 8.59 1.85
C THR A 98 14.28 9.05 1.21
N ARG A 99 14.07 8.74 -0.08
CA ARG A 99 12.92 9.15 -0.87
C ARG A 99 12.25 7.96 -1.57
N ILE A 100 11.96 6.91 -0.79
CA ILE A 100 11.11 5.79 -1.19
C ILE A 100 9.70 6.02 -0.64
N TYR A 101 8.68 5.91 -1.48
CA TYR A 101 7.27 6.14 -1.13
C TYR A 101 6.42 4.92 -1.51
N ALA A 102 5.29 4.74 -0.84
CA ALA A 102 4.32 3.70 -1.17
C ALA A 102 2.93 4.28 -1.36
N THR A 103 2.24 3.84 -2.40
CA THR A 103 0.86 4.24 -2.71
C THR A 103 0.04 3.12 -3.31
N GLY A 104 -1.29 3.24 -3.28
CA GLY A 104 -2.18 2.32 -3.96
C GLY A 104 -3.64 2.62 -3.70
N MET A 105 -4.51 1.95 -4.44
CA MET A 105 -5.97 2.07 -4.31
C MET A 105 -6.61 0.77 -3.80
N SER A 106 -7.67 0.85 -2.99
CA SER A 106 -8.37 -0.33 -2.46
C SER A 106 -7.41 -1.23 -1.65
N GLN A 107 -7.25 -2.51 -2.00
CA GLN A 107 -6.25 -3.36 -1.37
C GLN A 107 -4.82 -2.83 -1.51
N GLY A 108 -4.50 -2.11 -2.59
CA GLY A 108 -3.20 -1.44 -2.73
C GLY A 108 -3.01 -0.30 -1.72
N GLY A 109 -4.08 0.40 -1.35
CA GLY A 109 -4.07 1.36 -0.25
C GLY A 109 -3.93 0.68 1.11
N GLY A 110 -4.52 -0.51 1.25
CA GLY A 110 -4.30 -1.40 2.40
C GLY A 110 -2.85 -1.86 2.52
N MET A 111 -2.21 -2.22 1.40
CA MET A 111 -0.77 -2.56 1.35
C MET A 111 0.09 -1.39 1.82
N ALA A 112 -0.18 -0.17 1.34
CA ALA A 112 0.54 1.01 1.80
C ALA A 112 0.43 1.18 3.34
N ASN A 113 -0.74 0.92 3.93
CA ASN A 113 -0.90 0.93 5.38
C ASN A 113 -0.19 -0.25 6.08
N MET A 114 -0.22 -1.46 5.52
CA MET A 114 0.52 -2.60 6.10
C MET A 114 2.02 -2.33 6.15
N LEU A 115 2.58 -1.77 5.07
CA LEU A 115 3.99 -1.35 5.02
C LEU A 115 4.30 -0.27 6.08
N ALA A 116 3.40 0.71 6.24
CA ALA A 116 3.50 1.72 7.28
C ALA A 116 3.51 1.12 8.70
N CYS A 117 2.74 0.05 8.90
CA CYS A 117 2.64 -0.67 10.18
C CYS A 117 3.73 -1.72 10.40
N HIS A 118 4.53 -2.05 9.38
CA HIS A 118 5.50 -3.14 9.46
C HIS A 118 6.80 -2.69 10.14
N PRO A 119 7.37 -3.46 11.09
CA PRO A 119 8.50 -3.02 11.92
C PRO A 119 9.80 -2.74 11.14
N VAL A 120 10.01 -3.38 9.99
CA VAL A 120 11.20 -3.14 9.15
C VAL A 120 10.88 -2.19 7.99
N LEU A 121 9.93 -2.54 7.12
CA LEU A 121 9.58 -1.74 5.93
C LEU A 121 9.19 -0.28 6.24
N SER A 122 8.57 0.00 7.40
CA SER A 122 8.25 1.39 7.79
C SER A 122 9.49 2.25 8.05
N THR A 123 10.67 1.67 8.29
CA THR A 123 11.93 2.40 8.43
C THR A 123 12.61 2.68 7.09
N GLN A 124 12.24 1.92 6.04
CA GLN A 124 12.80 2.06 4.69
C GLN A 124 11.96 2.95 3.78
N ILE A 125 10.67 3.13 4.09
CA ILE A 125 9.74 3.92 3.28
C ILE A 125 9.48 5.25 3.99
N ALA A 126 9.72 6.34 3.27
CA ALA A 126 9.69 7.71 3.78
C ALA A 126 8.27 8.19 4.07
N ALA A 127 7.30 7.89 3.21
CA ALA A 127 5.89 8.23 3.41
C ALA A 127 4.93 7.33 2.60
N PHE A 128 3.66 7.35 3.01
CA PHE A 128 2.61 6.46 2.52
C PHE A 128 1.39 7.26 2.08
N ALA A 129 0.80 6.89 0.93
CA ALA A 129 -0.40 7.52 0.40
C ALA A 129 -1.44 6.46 0.04
N ALA A 130 -2.62 6.45 0.67
CA ALA A 130 -3.68 5.49 0.35
C ALA A 130 -4.88 6.15 -0.31
N VAL A 131 -5.48 5.48 -1.30
CA VAL A 131 -6.75 5.90 -1.93
C VAL A 131 -7.78 4.80 -1.72
N SER A 132 -8.93 5.12 -1.13
CA SER A 132 -9.98 4.15 -0.82
C SER A 132 -9.44 2.87 -0.11
N GLY A 133 -8.51 3.03 0.82
CA GLY A 133 -7.69 1.92 1.34
C GLY A 133 -8.49 0.86 2.11
N SER A 134 -8.24 -0.42 1.81
CA SER A 134 -8.87 -1.55 2.50
C SER A 134 -8.11 -1.90 3.80
N TYR A 135 -8.48 -1.29 4.92
CA TYR A 135 -7.81 -1.50 6.22
C TYR A 135 -8.40 -2.68 7.00
N PHE A 136 -8.30 -3.89 6.48
CA PHE A 136 -8.90 -5.08 7.12
C PHE A 136 -8.16 -5.46 8.42
N TYR A 137 -8.90 -5.83 9.47
CA TYR A 137 -8.31 -6.27 10.75
C TYR A 137 -8.87 -7.58 11.32
N ASN A 138 -9.98 -8.11 10.79
CA ASN A 138 -10.57 -9.37 11.24
C ASN A 138 -11.43 -10.01 10.13
N GLY A 139 -11.61 -11.33 10.16
CA GLY A 139 -12.59 -12.08 9.37
C GLY A 139 -13.88 -12.44 10.15
N ASP A 140 -14.02 -11.97 11.39
CA ASP A 140 -15.26 -12.09 12.17
C ASP A 140 -16.37 -11.22 11.55
N PRO A 141 -17.62 -11.70 11.41
CA PRO A 141 -18.74 -10.88 10.96
C PRO A 141 -19.15 -9.77 11.94
N HIS A 142 -18.78 -9.86 13.22
CA HIS A 142 -19.07 -8.86 14.25
C HIS A 142 -17.99 -7.77 14.28
N CYS A 143 -18.18 -6.76 13.43
CA CYS A 143 -17.27 -5.62 13.37
C CYS A 143 -17.63 -4.57 14.42
N HIS A 144 -16.62 -4.06 15.11
CA HIS A 144 -16.70 -2.85 15.94
C HIS A 144 -15.81 -1.76 15.33
N PRO A 145 -16.27 -1.02 14.31
CA PRO A 145 -15.42 -0.19 13.46
C PRO A 145 -14.70 0.95 14.20
N ARG A 146 -15.15 1.30 15.42
CA ARG A 146 -14.58 2.35 16.25
C ARG A 146 -13.85 1.83 17.49
N ASP A 147 -13.95 0.54 17.78
CA ASP A 147 -13.37 -0.06 18.99
C ASP A 147 -12.22 -1.00 18.64
N ASP A 148 -12.31 -1.66 17.48
CA ASP A 148 -11.29 -2.60 17.03
C ASP A 148 -10.02 -1.86 16.57
N ILE A 149 -8.88 -2.30 17.11
CA ILE A 149 -7.57 -1.74 16.79
C ILE A 149 -6.95 -2.55 15.67
N LEU A 150 -6.65 -1.90 14.54
CA LEU A 150 -5.84 -2.47 13.47
C LEU A 150 -4.42 -2.78 14.01
N PRO A 151 -3.95 -4.04 13.99
CA PRO A 151 -2.62 -4.38 14.45
C PRO A 151 -1.56 -3.58 13.68
N CYS A 152 -0.75 -2.80 14.41
CA CYS A 152 0.21 -1.89 13.79
C CYS A 152 1.42 -1.68 14.69
N LYS A 153 2.62 -1.99 14.18
CA LYS A 153 3.88 -1.93 14.93
C LYS A 153 5.01 -1.32 14.07
N PRO A 154 4.91 -0.02 13.71
CA PRO A 154 5.95 0.64 12.93
C PRO A 154 7.30 0.60 13.67
N GLY A 155 8.38 0.49 12.91
CA GLY A 155 9.76 0.50 13.42
C GLY A 155 10.30 1.89 13.74
N ARG A 156 9.57 2.94 13.37
CA ARG A 156 9.89 4.33 13.69
C ARG A 156 8.65 5.13 14.06
N LYS A 157 8.86 6.26 14.73
CA LYS A 157 7.82 7.27 14.98
C LYS A 157 7.73 8.26 13.82
N GLY A 158 6.64 9.04 13.79
CA GLY A 158 6.45 10.10 12.80
C GLY A 158 6.32 9.53 11.39
N ILE A 159 5.43 8.54 11.21
CA ILE A 159 5.13 7.94 9.91
C ILE A 159 4.25 8.93 9.13
N PRO A 160 4.74 9.55 8.04
CA PRO A 160 3.94 10.49 7.27
C PRO A 160 2.95 9.72 6.40
N ILE A 161 1.66 10.04 6.57
CA ILE A 161 0.57 9.37 5.88
C ILE A 161 -0.35 10.41 5.28
N MET A 162 -0.75 10.15 4.04
CA MET A 162 -1.85 10.82 3.36
C MET A 162 -2.89 9.79 2.97
N ALA A 163 -4.17 10.09 3.17
CA ALA A 163 -5.26 9.19 2.78
C ALA A 163 -6.38 9.98 2.12
N PHE A 164 -6.90 9.44 1.01
CA PHE A 164 -8.06 9.94 0.31
C PHE A 164 -9.14 8.88 0.33
N HIS A 165 -10.36 9.23 0.74
CA HIS A 165 -11.47 8.29 0.77
C HIS A 165 -12.79 9.00 0.53
N GLY A 166 -13.61 8.47 -0.39
CA GLY A 166 -14.92 9.02 -0.68
C GLY A 166 -15.94 8.65 0.40
N ALA A 167 -16.69 9.62 0.91
CA ALA A 167 -17.73 9.36 1.93
C ALA A 167 -18.85 8.42 1.43
N GLY A 168 -19.06 8.36 0.10
CA GLY A 168 -20.02 7.48 -0.56
C GLY A 168 -19.43 6.17 -1.11
N ASP A 169 -18.25 5.75 -0.66
CA ASP A 169 -17.69 4.46 -1.06
C ASP A 169 -18.54 3.31 -0.46
N GLU A 170 -19.21 2.55 -1.33
CA GLU A 170 -20.07 1.42 -0.90
C GLU A 170 -19.29 0.10 -0.75
N THR A 171 -18.04 0.05 -1.20
CA THR A 171 -17.18 -1.15 -1.14
C THR A 171 -16.39 -1.16 0.16
N ILE A 172 -15.61 -0.10 0.39
CA ILE A 172 -14.91 0.14 1.64
C ILE A 172 -15.58 1.35 2.29
N ARG A 173 -16.60 1.08 3.11
CA ARG A 173 -17.45 2.12 3.68
C ARG A 173 -16.63 3.07 4.56
N TYR A 174 -16.88 4.37 4.42
CA TYR A 174 -16.22 5.39 5.24
C TYR A 174 -16.45 5.18 6.74
N GLY A 175 -17.66 4.76 7.12
CA GLY A 175 -18.00 4.40 8.51
C GLY A 175 -17.46 3.04 8.98
N GLY A 176 -16.74 2.32 8.13
CA GLY A 176 -16.26 0.97 8.39
C GLY A 176 -17.37 -0.08 8.42
N GLY A 177 -17.09 -1.20 9.07
CA GLY A 177 -18.01 -2.33 9.22
C GLY A 177 -17.61 -3.53 8.38
N LEU A 178 -18.57 -4.44 8.19
CA LEU A 178 -18.35 -5.64 7.38
C LEU A 178 -18.29 -5.27 5.89
N ALA A 179 -17.14 -5.50 5.27
CA ALA A 179 -17.00 -5.49 3.82
C ALA A 179 -17.43 -6.86 3.29
N GLU A 180 -18.74 -7.02 3.02
CA GLU A 180 -19.37 -8.31 2.70
C GLU A 180 -18.66 -9.11 1.61
N LYS A 181 -18.23 -8.44 0.53
CA LYS A 181 -17.50 -9.10 -0.58
C LYS A 181 -16.14 -9.68 -0.17
N HIS A 182 -15.56 -9.17 0.90
CA HIS A 182 -14.24 -9.54 1.40
C HIS A 182 -14.30 -10.39 2.68
N TYR A 183 -15.50 -10.57 3.26
CA TYR A 183 -15.71 -11.26 4.53
C TYR A 183 -14.74 -10.77 5.62
N ALA A 184 -14.55 -9.45 5.68
CA ALA A 184 -13.58 -8.82 6.56
C ALA A 184 -14.10 -7.50 7.11
N CYS A 185 -13.73 -7.21 8.36
CA CYS A 185 -14.06 -5.95 9.02
C CYS A 185 -13.07 -4.84 8.66
N THR A 186 -13.60 -3.63 8.47
CA THR A 186 -12.83 -2.40 8.31
C THR A 186 -13.19 -1.38 9.39
N PRO A 187 -12.23 -0.53 9.81
CA PRO A 187 -12.47 0.48 10.81
C PRO A 187 -13.23 1.65 10.18
N ALA A 188 -13.90 2.44 11.01
CA ALA A 188 -14.33 3.77 10.62
C ALA A 188 -13.08 4.61 10.32
N LEU A 189 -13.08 5.32 9.20
CA LEU A 189 -11.86 5.96 8.69
C LEU A 189 -11.40 7.14 9.52
N ASP A 190 -12.34 7.85 10.13
CA ASP A 190 -12.04 8.91 11.09
C ASP A 190 -11.36 8.34 12.34
N TYR A 191 -11.78 7.16 12.80
CA TYR A 191 -11.13 6.44 13.88
C TYR A 191 -9.72 5.94 13.47
N TRP A 192 -9.59 5.32 12.30
CA TRP A 192 -8.28 4.92 11.76
C TRP A 192 -7.30 6.09 11.63
N ALA A 193 -7.78 7.25 11.17
CA ALA A 193 -6.96 8.47 11.07
C ALA A 193 -6.55 9.01 12.45
N ALA A 194 -7.48 9.02 13.41
CA ALA A 194 -7.20 9.42 14.79
C ALA A 194 -6.16 8.49 15.45
N GLU A 195 -6.23 7.19 15.17
CA GLU A 195 -5.28 6.20 15.62
C GLU A 195 -3.87 6.43 15.07
N TRP A 196 -3.74 6.81 13.79
CA TRP A 196 -2.45 7.24 13.23
C TRP A 196 -1.94 8.54 13.84
N ALA A 197 -2.81 9.52 14.07
CA ALA A 197 -2.44 10.77 14.75
C ALA A 197 -1.88 10.47 16.14
N ARG A 198 -2.57 9.64 16.96
CA ARG A 198 -2.09 9.22 18.28
C ARG A 198 -0.72 8.53 18.23
N ARG A 199 -0.48 7.67 17.23
CA ARG A 199 0.81 6.97 17.06
C ARG A 199 1.96 7.93 16.74
N ASN A 200 1.68 9.01 16.03
CA ASN A 200 2.68 10.00 15.64
C ASN A 200 2.97 11.04 16.75
N GLY A 201 2.08 11.16 17.74
CA GLY A 201 2.17 12.15 18.81
C GLY A 201 1.65 13.52 18.40
#